data_AF-A0A1E5L7E1-F1
#
_entry.id   AF-A0A1E5L7E1-F1
#
_cell.length_a   1.000
_cell.length_b   1.000
_cell.length_c   1.000
_cell.angle_alpha   90.00
_cell.angle_beta   90.00
_cell.angle_gamma   90.00
#
_symmetry.space_group_name_H-M   'P 1'
#
loop_
_entity.id
_entity.type
_entity.pdbx_description
1 polymer ?
#
loop_
_entity_poly.entity_id
_entity_poly.type
_entity_poly.pdbx_seq_one_letter_code
_entity_poly.pdbx_strand_id
1 'polypeptide(L)'
;MKSTPGEALFRFFQTDLNESNTIELSFTPNIPIEEKQYKHISHNLLLTVTGYLLILNLESLDNNKQITFCIPDIKNVELNNESLDDNYCKYYLNCHVRTHYYEYQELIEMKNAGIEISSRKIEEILRNINMTYRIIIKK
;
A
#
# COMPACT_ATOMS: atom_id res chain seq x y z
N MET A 1 2.59 -21.72 -14.62
CA MET A 1 1.55 -21.13 -13.76
C MET A 1 1.19 -19.78 -14.34
N LYS A 2 -0.10 -19.50 -14.63
CA LYS A 2 -0.54 -18.19 -15.11
C LYS A 2 -0.59 -17.26 -13.89
N SER A 3 0.23 -16.22 -13.89
CA SER A 3 0.18 -15.16 -12.87
C SER A 3 -1.16 -14.44 -12.94
N THR A 4 -1.79 -14.19 -11.79
CA THR A 4 -2.98 -13.33 -11.74
C THR A 4 -2.61 -11.89 -12.14
N PRO A 5 -3.52 -11.09 -12.71
CA PRO A 5 -3.22 -9.72 -13.14
C PRO A 5 -2.55 -8.85 -12.05
N GLY A 6 -2.89 -9.06 -10.78
CA GLY A 6 -2.26 -8.38 -9.65
C GLY A 6 -0.79 -8.78 -9.43
N GLU A 7 -0.43 -10.05 -9.60
CA GLU A 7 0.96 -10.53 -9.46
C GLU A 7 1.91 -9.94 -10.51
N ALA A 8 1.40 -9.69 -11.73
CA ALA A 8 2.20 -9.05 -12.78
C ALA A 8 2.54 -7.60 -12.41
N LEU A 9 1.58 -6.85 -11.87
CA LEU A 9 1.79 -5.46 -11.43
C LEU A 9 2.75 -5.37 -10.24
N PHE A 10 2.69 -6.32 -9.30
CA PHE A 10 3.69 -6.41 -8.22
C PHE A 10 5.11 -6.59 -8.76
N ARG A 11 5.29 -7.40 -9.81
CA ARG A 11 6.62 -7.59 -10.44
C ARG A 11 7.11 -6.31 -11.10
N PHE A 12 6.25 -5.61 -11.85
CA PHE A 12 6.62 -4.33 -12.46
C PHE A 12 7.00 -3.29 -11.40
N PHE A 13 6.17 -3.15 -10.36
CA PHE A 13 6.46 -2.27 -9.23
C PHE A 13 7.81 -2.59 -8.56
N GLN A 14 8.12 -3.88 -8.39
CA GLN A 14 9.39 -4.29 -7.80
C GLN A 14 10.58 -4.00 -8.72
N THR A 15 10.42 -4.17 -10.04
CA THR A 15 11.44 -3.76 -11.03
C THR A 15 11.71 -2.27 -10.94
N ASP A 16 10.66 -1.45 -10.98
CA ASP A 16 10.78 0.01 -10.92
C ASP A 16 11.43 0.46 -9.60
N LEU A 17 11.10 -0.18 -8.46
CA LEU A 17 11.78 0.09 -7.20
C LEU A 17 13.27 -0.28 -7.25
N ASN A 18 13.66 -1.39 -7.87
CA ASN A 18 15.07 -1.81 -7.97
C ASN A 18 15.91 -0.84 -8.80
N GLU A 19 15.31 -0.22 -9.81
CA GLU A 19 15.98 0.72 -10.71
C GLU A 19 15.96 2.16 -10.17
N SER A 20 15.15 2.42 -9.15
CA SER A 20 14.95 3.75 -8.58
C SER A 20 16.07 4.19 -7.65
N ASN A 21 16.55 5.42 -7.86
CA ASN A 21 17.37 6.15 -6.89
C ASN A 21 16.55 7.09 -6.02
N THR A 22 15.30 7.37 -6.39
CA THR A 22 14.49 8.40 -5.75
C THR A 22 13.01 8.08 -5.83
N ILE A 23 12.35 8.17 -4.69
CA ILE A 23 10.91 7.98 -4.58
C ILE A 23 10.26 9.20 -3.92
N GLU A 24 9.01 9.46 -4.25
CA GLU A 24 8.14 10.39 -3.53
C GLU A 24 7.00 9.62 -2.89
N LEU A 25 6.75 9.90 -1.62
CA LEU A 25 5.63 9.31 -0.90
C LEU A 25 5.21 10.16 0.30
N SER A 26 3.98 9.94 0.75
CA SER A 26 3.47 10.39 2.04
C SER A 26 3.55 9.24 3.03
N PHE A 27 3.99 9.50 4.27
CA PHE A 27 3.91 8.50 5.33
C PHE A 27 2.47 8.29 5.82
N THR A 28 1.56 9.21 5.49
CA THR A 28 0.15 9.13 5.85
C THR A 28 -0.65 8.58 4.66
N PRO A 29 -1.31 7.41 4.81
CA PRO A 29 -2.14 6.85 3.75
C PRO A 29 -3.35 7.76 3.46
N ASN A 30 -3.92 7.63 2.26
CA ASN A 30 -5.08 8.40 1.79
C ASN A 30 -4.88 9.93 1.69
N ILE A 31 -3.70 10.46 2.02
CA ILE A 31 -3.40 11.91 1.96
C ILE A 31 -2.38 12.19 0.84
N PRO A 32 -2.83 12.76 -0.29
CA PRO A 32 -1.98 13.01 -1.45
C PRO A 32 -1.17 14.32 -1.38
N ILE A 33 -1.30 15.11 -0.31
CA ILE A 33 -0.82 16.51 -0.28
C ILE A 33 0.58 16.61 0.36
N GLU A 34 1.01 15.60 1.10
CA GLU A 34 2.24 15.63 1.91
C GLU A 34 3.35 14.72 1.36
N GLU A 35 3.34 14.48 0.05
CA GLU A 35 4.41 13.69 -0.56
C GLU A 35 5.73 14.43 -0.50
N LYS A 36 6.75 13.73 -0.02
CA LYS A 36 8.11 14.22 0.03
C LYS A 36 9.02 13.31 -0.77
N GLN A 37 10.04 13.91 -1.34
CA GLN A 37 11.07 13.20 -2.09
C GLN A 37 12.12 12.64 -1.13
N TYR A 38 12.47 11.38 -1.33
CA TYR A 38 13.47 10.65 -0.57
C TYR A 38 14.42 9.95 -1.51
N LYS A 39 15.69 9.92 -1.15
CA LYS A 39 16.65 9.03 -1.79
C LYS A 39 16.32 7.60 -1.37
N HIS A 40 16.13 6.72 -2.35
CA HIS A 40 15.87 5.30 -2.12
C HIS A 40 17.21 4.58 -1.88
N ILE A 41 17.35 3.94 -0.72
CA ILE A 41 18.56 3.18 -0.38
C ILE A 41 18.36 1.70 -0.72
N SER A 42 17.28 1.12 -0.21
CA SER A 42 16.95 -0.29 -0.40
C SER A 42 15.50 -0.55 -0.02
N HIS A 43 14.98 -1.70 -0.43
CA HIS A 43 13.67 -2.16 -0.01
C HIS A 43 13.63 -3.68 0.18
N ASN A 44 12.64 -4.15 0.92
CA ASN A 44 12.27 -5.56 1.03
C ASN A 44 10.77 -5.70 0.86
N LEU A 45 10.35 -6.67 0.05
CA LEU A 45 8.94 -7.04 -0.12
C LEU A 45 8.75 -8.47 0.39
N LEU A 46 7.99 -8.62 1.48
CA LEU A 46 7.78 -9.88 2.17
C LEU A 46 6.32 -10.31 2.06
N LEU A 47 6.06 -11.56 1.72
CA LEU A 47 4.71 -12.11 1.80
C LEU A 47 4.39 -12.48 3.25
N THR A 48 3.29 -11.96 3.76
CA THR A 48 2.75 -12.26 5.10
C THR A 48 1.40 -12.95 4.98
N VAL A 49 0.86 -13.45 6.10
CA VAL A 49 -0.48 -14.10 6.15
C VAL A 49 -1.57 -13.16 5.64
N THR A 50 -1.42 -11.86 5.85
CA THR A 50 -2.44 -10.84 5.57
C THR A 50 -2.14 -10.02 4.33
N GLY A 51 -1.10 -10.31 3.55
CA GLY A 51 -0.73 -9.57 2.35
C GLY A 51 0.78 -9.33 2.26
N TYR A 52 1.21 -8.46 1.35
CA TYR A 52 2.63 -8.10 1.28
C TYR A 52 2.98 -6.99 2.29
N LEU A 53 4.17 -7.09 2.87
CA LEU A 53 4.81 -6.06 3.67
C LEU A 53 5.94 -5.46 2.84
N LEU A 54 5.86 -4.17 2.54
CA LEU A 54 6.95 -3.42 1.94
C LEU A 54 7.70 -2.66 3.04
N ILE A 55 9.01 -2.86 3.11
CA ILE A 55 9.93 -2.14 3.98
C ILE A 55 10.83 -1.30 3.10
N LEU A 56 10.77 0.02 3.23
CA LEU A 56 11.60 0.98 2.50
C LEU A 56 12.65 1.56 3.44
N ASN A 57 13.90 1.51 3.03
CA ASN A 57 14.98 2.26 3.68
C ASN A 57 15.30 3.48 2.82
N LEU A 58 15.14 4.65 3.41
CA LEU A 58 15.13 5.94 2.73
C LEU A 58 16.09 6.91 3.42
N GLU A 59 16.55 7.90 2.68
CA GLU A 59 17.29 9.05 3.20
C GLU A 59 16.53 10.32 2.85
N SER A 60 16.21 11.12 3.87
CA SER A 60 15.58 12.43 3.68
C SER A 60 16.55 13.39 3.01
N LEU A 61 16.11 14.03 1.93
CA LEU A 61 16.92 15.02 1.20
C LEU A 61 17.11 16.32 1.98
N ASP A 62 16.22 16.62 2.93
CA ASP A 62 16.25 17.88 3.69
C ASP A 62 17.33 17.88 4.79
N ASN A 63 17.61 16.71 5.38
CA ASN A 63 18.46 16.61 6.57
C ASN A 63 19.35 15.36 6.61
N ASN A 64 19.43 14.59 5.52
CA ASN A 64 20.21 13.35 5.38
C ASN A 64 19.88 12.28 6.44
N LYS A 65 18.72 12.37 7.10
CA LYS A 65 18.31 11.38 8.09
C LYS A 65 17.81 10.12 7.39
N GLN A 66 18.34 8.98 7.81
CA GLN A 66 17.83 7.68 7.36
C GLN A 66 16.50 7.36 8.07
N ILE A 67 15.55 6.83 7.31
CA ILE A 67 14.21 6.49 7.74
C ILE A 67 13.88 5.11 7.20
N THR A 68 13.37 4.24 8.06
CA THR A 68 12.71 3.00 7.64
C THR A 68 11.21 3.22 7.68
N PHE A 69 10.56 3.05 6.54
CA PHE A 69 9.11 3.17 6.41
C PHE A 69 8.50 1.83 5.99
N CYS A 70 7.44 1.43 6.68
CA CYS A 70 6.79 0.15 6.48
C CYS A 70 5.37 0.36 5.96
N ILE A 71 5.05 -0.31 4.86
CA ILE A 71 3.70 -0.36 4.30
C ILE A 71 3.18 -1.80 4.46
N PRO A 72 2.29 -2.05 5.45
CA PRO A 72 1.81 -3.39 5.75
C PRO A 72 0.61 -3.79 4.88
N ASP A 73 0.38 -5.09 4.77
CA ASP A 73 -0.87 -5.70 4.30
C ASP A 73 -1.34 -5.26 2.91
N ILE A 74 -0.39 -5.02 2.01
CA ILE A 74 -0.65 -4.67 0.62
C ILE A 74 -1.34 -5.87 -0.07
N LYS A 75 -2.55 -5.64 -0.57
CA LYS A 75 -3.35 -6.63 -1.30
C LYS A 75 -3.23 -6.48 -2.80
N ASN A 76 -3.15 -5.24 -3.26
CA ASN A 76 -3.08 -4.92 -4.68
C ASN A 76 -2.15 -3.73 -4.92
N VAL A 77 -1.52 -3.72 -6.09
CA VAL A 77 -0.77 -2.58 -6.61
C VAL A 77 -1.44 -2.14 -7.90
N GLU A 78 -1.73 -0.85 -8.02
CA GLU A 78 -2.32 -0.25 -9.21
C GLU A 78 -1.37 0.79 -9.77
N LEU A 79 -1.12 0.72 -11.08
CA LEU A 79 -0.37 1.74 -11.79
C LEU A 79 -1.34 2.84 -12.24
N ASN A 80 -0.99 4.10 -11.97
CA ASN A 80 -1.70 5.23 -12.54
C ASN A 80 -1.28 5.39 -14.01
N ASN A 81 -2.11 4.92 -14.93
CA ASN A 81 -1.85 4.96 -16.37
C ASN A 81 -1.81 6.39 -16.94
N GLU A 82 -2.37 7.38 -16.25
CA GLU A 82 -2.31 8.80 -16.66
C GLU A 82 -0.98 9.46 -16.27
N SER A 83 -0.15 8.77 -15.47
CA SER A 83 1.14 9.23 -14.99
C SER A 83 2.32 8.58 -15.72
N LEU A 84 2.09 8.01 -16.92
CA LEU A 84 3.16 7.53 -17.81
C LEU A 84 3.85 8.72 -18.49
N ASP A 85 4.53 9.53 -17.69
CA ASP A 85 5.61 10.39 -18.16
C ASP A 85 6.88 9.52 -18.19
N ASP A 86 7.76 9.72 -19.18
CA ASP A 86 8.98 8.92 -19.31
C ASP A 86 9.87 8.98 -18.05
N ASN A 87 9.67 10.00 -17.21
CA ASN A 87 10.50 10.29 -16.05
C ASN A 87 9.98 9.74 -14.71
N TYR A 88 8.72 9.29 -14.62
CA TYR A 88 8.19 8.75 -13.36
C TYR A 88 7.05 7.74 -13.54
N CYS A 89 6.91 6.83 -12.57
CA CYS A 89 5.80 5.90 -12.45
C CYS A 89 5.07 6.13 -11.12
N LYS A 90 3.74 6.23 -11.15
CA LYS A 90 2.92 6.41 -9.94
C LYS A 90 2.13 5.15 -9.63
N TYR A 91 2.31 4.64 -8.42
CA TYR A 91 1.67 3.44 -7.91
C TYR A 91 0.76 3.74 -6.72
N TYR A 92 -0.39 3.07 -6.68
CA TYR A 92 -1.28 3.00 -5.54
C TYR A 92 -1.20 1.61 -4.91
N LEU A 93 -0.89 1.57 -3.61
CA LEU A 93 -0.77 0.34 -2.82
C LEU A 93 -2.01 0.23 -1.93
N ASN A 94 -2.93 -0.66 -2.30
CA ASN A 94 -4.16 -0.88 -1.57
C ASN A 94 -3.94 -1.90 -0.45
N CYS A 95 -4.10 -1.45 0.78
CA CYS A 95 -3.76 -2.18 1.99
C CYS A 95 -5.00 -2.40 2.86
N HIS A 96 -5.07 -3.53 3.55
CA HIS A 96 -6.10 -3.75 4.57
C HIS A 96 -5.68 -3.16 5.92
N VAL A 97 -6.62 -2.48 6.59
CA VAL A 97 -6.46 -2.07 7.99
C VAL A 97 -6.82 -3.27 8.87
N ARG A 98 -5.82 -3.95 9.44
CA ARG A 98 -6.02 -5.22 10.17
C ARG A 98 -7.10 -5.16 11.23
N THR A 99 -7.14 -4.08 12.02
CA THR A 99 -8.12 -3.90 13.10
C THR A 99 -9.54 -3.92 12.57
N HIS A 100 -9.81 -3.13 11.53
CA HIS A 100 -11.13 -3.08 10.89
C HIS A 100 -11.44 -4.37 10.11
N TYR A 101 -10.44 -5.03 9.55
CA TYR A 101 -10.62 -6.31 8.88
C TYR A 101 -11.07 -7.40 9.87
N TYR A 102 -10.41 -7.52 11.02
CA TYR A 102 -10.81 -8.49 12.05
C TYR A 102 -12.18 -8.16 12.65
N GLU A 103 -12.45 -6.88 12.92
CA GLU A 103 -13.76 -6.43 13.39
C GLU A 103 -14.88 -6.77 12.38
N TYR A 104 -14.60 -6.59 11.08
CA TYR A 104 -15.53 -7.00 10.02
C TYR A 104 -15.78 -8.51 10.02
N GLN A 105 -14.72 -9.34 10.13
CA GLN A 105 -14.88 -10.79 10.17
C GLN A 105 -15.73 -11.24 11.37
N GLU A 106 -15.49 -10.67 12.54
CA GLU A 106 -16.27 -10.95 13.75
C GLU A 106 -17.76 -10.62 13.56
N LEU A 107 -18.08 -9.46 12.97
CA LEU A 107 -19.47 -9.10 12.68
C LEU A 107 -20.14 -10.05 11.70
N ILE A 108 -19.41 -10.55 10.70
CA ILE A 108 -19.93 -11.54 9.75
C ILE A 108 -20.18 -12.88 10.45
N GLU A 109 -19.28 -13.31 11.33
CA GLU A 109 -19.47 -14.53 12.13
C GLU A 109 -20.69 -14.43 13.06
N MET A 110 -20.85 -13.30 13.75
CA MET A 110 -22.02 -13.04 14.59
C MET A 110 -23.32 -13.07 13.79
N LYS A 111 -23.32 -12.42 12.62
CA LYS A 111 -24.48 -12.43 11.70
C LYS A 111 -24.81 -13.84 11.22
N ASN A 112 -23.79 -14.64 10.88
CA ASN A 112 -23.95 -16.04 10.47
C ASN A 112 -24.45 -16.93 11.61
N ALA A 113 -24.13 -16.58 12.86
CA ALA A 113 -24.68 -17.21 14.06
C ALA A 113 -26.12 -16.74 14.40
N GLY A 114 -26.72 -15.89 13.57
CA GLY A 114 -28.09 -15.40 13.74
C GLY A 114 -28.23 -14.18 14.64
N ILE A 115 -27.12 -13.53 15.02
CA ILE A 115 -27.16 -12.28 15.79
C ILE A 115 -27.49 -11.13 14.84
N GLU A 116 -28.48 -10.33 15.21
CA GLU A 116 -28.85 -9.15 14.44
C GLU A 116 -27.78 -8.06 14.58
N ILE A 117 -27.13 -7.74 13.47
CA ILE A 117 -26.13 -6.66 13.35
C ILE A 117 -26.69 -5.61 12.41
N SER A 118 -26.61 -4.34 12.80
CA SER A 118 -27.08 -3.26 11.94
C SER A 118 -26.22 -3.14 10.67
N SER A 119 -26.87 -3.01 9.51
CA SER A 119 -26.17 -2.81 8.23
C SER A 119 -25.26 -1.58 8.26
N ARG A 120 -25.68 -0.52 8.98
CA ARG A 120 -24.90 0.70 9.16
C ARG A 120 -23.54 0.45 9.81
N LYS A 121 -23.48 -0.41 10.84
CA LYS A 121 -22.20 -0.73 11.51
C LYS A 121 -21.25 -1.47 10.56
N ILE A 122 -21.77 -2.39 9.76
CA ILE A 122 -21.00 -3.11 8.74
C ILE A 122 -20.46 -2.14 7.69
N GLU A 123 -21.30 -1.22 7.20
CA GLU A 123 -20.91 -0.20 6.23
C GLU A 123 -19.83 0.75 6.78
N GLU A 124 -19.94 1.17 8.04
CA GLU A 124 -18.95 2.03 8.70
C GLU A 124 -17.57 1.37 8.77
N ILE A 125 -17.51 0.07 9.09
CA ILE A 125 -16.24 -0.67 9.11
C ILE A 125 -15.70 -0.88 7.69
N LEU A 126 -16.56 -1.24 6.74
CA LEU A 126 -16.15 -1.45 5.33
C LEU A 126 -15.53 -0.20 4.72
N ARG A 127 -16.00 1.01 5.08
CA ARG A 127 -15.40 2.28 4.62
C ARG A 127 -13.97 2.48 5.12
N ASN A 128 -13.63 1.89 6.26
CA ASN A 128 -12.33 2.05 6.91
C ASN A 128 -11.44 0.81 6.80
N ILE A 129 -11.92 -0.26 6.14
CA ILE A 129 -11.18 -1.53 6.03
C ILE A 129 -9.96 -1.41 5.12
N ASN A 130 -9.93 -0.40 4.26
CA ASN A 130 -8.88 -0.18 3.27
C ASN A 130 -8.17 1.14 3.53
N MET A 131 -6.86 1.14 3.28
CA MET A 131 -6.05 2.34 3.20
C MET A 131 -5.18 2.25 1.94
N THR A 132 -4.95 3.38 1.28
CA THR A 132 -4.15 3.43 0.07
C THR A 132 -2.93 4.29 0.31
N TYR A 133 -1.75 3.70 0.09
CA TYR A 133 -0.51 4.47 -0.02
C TYR A 133 -0.26 4.82 -1.48
N ARG A 134 0.40 5.95 -1.70
CA ARG A 134 0.86 6.37 -3.01
C ARG A 134 2.39 6.43 -2.99
N ILE A 135 3.01 5.83 -4.01
CA ILE A 135 4.45 5.91 -4.23
C ILE A 135 4.65 6.37 -5.67
N ILE A 136 5.45 7.41 -5.83
CA ILE A 136 5.93 7.88 -7.13
C ILE A 136 7.40 7.50 -7.23
N ILE A 137 7.73 6.74 -8.25
CA ILE A 137 9.09 6.27 -8.53
C ILE A 137 9.64 7.13 -9.66
N LYS A 138 10.74 7.82 -9.44
CA LYS A 138 11.46 8.54 -10.52
C LYS A 138 12.46 7.59 -11.17
N LYS A 139 12.47 7.57 -12.51
CA LYS A 139 13.39 6.79 -13.34
C LYS A 139 14.71 7.53 -13.54
#